data_AF-A0A6B2KV22-F1
#
_entry.id   AF-A0A6B2KV22-F1
#
_cell.length_a   1.000
_cell.length_b   1.000
_cell.length_c   1.000
_cell.angle_alpha   90.00
_cell.angle_beta   90.00
_cell.angle_gamma   90.00
#
_symmetry.space_group_name_H-M   'P 1'
#
loop_
_entity.id
_entity.type
_entity.pdbx_description
1 polymer ?
#
loop_
_entity_poly.entity_id
_entity_poly.type
_entity_poly.pdbx_seq_one_letter_code
_entity_poly.pdbx_strand_id
1 'polypeptide(L)'
;MTRKQKGKCPFCLESITPVLIEENTIRRDKCKCPKCDEEIYLCRSPGCHDFAKGTSVYDHELCPSCTDSVSSAAGEVGKAALKVGGAVLTAVLVAAASKKNK
;
A
#
# COMPACT_ATOMS: atom_id res chain seq x y z
N MET A 1 -14.39 15.84 -22.66
CA MET A 1 -13.25 15.09 -22.08
C MET A 1 -13.57 14.81 -20.61
N THR A 2 -13.82 13.55 -20.27
CA THR A 2 -14.13 13.15 -18.89
C THR A 2 -12.87 13.27 -18.04
N ARG A 3 -12.88 14.17 -17.05
CA ARG A 3 -11.78 14.35 -16.11
C ARG A 3 -12.08 13.53 -14.86
N LYS A 4 -11.10 12.75 -14.40
CA LYS A 4 -11.20 12.09 -13.08
C LYS A 4 -10.91 13.10 -11.97
N GLN A 5 -11.16 12.69 -10.73
CA GLN A 5 -10.87 13.49 -9.54
C GLN A 5 -9.41 13.98 -9.50
N LYS A 6 -9.17 15.07 -8.76
CA LYS A 6 -7.83 15.59 -8.51
C LYS A 6 -7.10 14.71 -7.49
N GLY A 7 -5.82 14.46 -7.71
CA GLY A 7 -4.99 13.61 -6.85
C GLY A 7 -3.50 13.75 -7.16
N LYS A 8 -2.65 13.12 -6.34
CA LYS A 8 -1.18 13.17 -6.49
C LYS A 8 -0.68 12.14 -7.49
N CYS A 9 0.16 12.57 -8.43
CA CYS A 9 0.86 11.66 -9.36
C CYS A 9 1.96 10.89 -8.61
N PRO A 10 2.08 9.56 -8.78
CA PRO A 10 3.09 8.76 -8.11
C PRO A 10 4.50 8.85 -8.73
N PHE A 11 4.65 9.55 -9.86
CA PHE A 11 5.92 9.74 -10.56
C PHE A 11 6.53 11.10 -10.26
N CYS A 12 5.83 12.19 -10.61
CA CYS A 12 6.32 13.55 -10.39
C CYS A 12 5.86 14.18 -9.07
N LEU A 13 5.00 13.50 -8.29
CA LEU A 13 4.49 13.95 -6.99
C LEU A 13 3.64 15.24 -7.03
N GLU A 14 3.32 15.75 -8.22
CA GLU A 14 2.44 16.89 -8.39
C GLU A 14 0.96 16.54 -8.19
N SER A 15 0.19 17.50 -7.70
CA SER A 15 -1.27 17.38 -7.62
C SER A 15 -1.89 17.72 -8.97
N ILE A 16 -2.47 16.71 -9.62
CA ILE A 16 -2.94 16.79 -11.01
C ILE A 16 -4.41 16.39 -11.13
N THR A 17 -5.03 16.84 -12.22
CA THR A 17 -6.28 16.28 -12.73
C THR A 17 -5.90 15.51 -13.98
N PRO A 18 -5.98 14.17 -13.96
CA PRO A 18 -5.41 13.36 -15.02
C PRO A 18 -6.28 13.40 -16.26
N VAL A 19 -5.67 13.11 -17.40
CA VAL A 19 -6.39 12.97 -18.68
C VAL A 19 -6.76 11.51 -18.87
N LEU A 20 -8.05 11.22 -19.04
CA LEU A 20 -8.50 9.86 -19.38
C LEU A 20 -8.02 9.51 -20.80
N ILE A 21 -7.26 8.43 -20.94
CA ILE A 21 -6.78 7.94 -22.25
C ILE A 21 -7.46 6.65 -22.68
N GLU A 22 -7.96 5.86 -21.73
CA GLU A 22 -8.71 4.63 -22.00
C GLU A 22 -9.77 4.44 -20.91
N GLU A 23 -11.03 4.33 -21.32
CA GLU A 23 -12.14 3.98 -20.42
C GLU A 23 -12.37 2.47 -20.46
N ASN A 24 -12.46 1.84 -19.30
CA ASN A 24 -12.58 0.41 -19.14
C ASN A 24 -13.76 0.06 -18.22
N THR A 25 -14.47 -1.03 -18.55
CA THR A 25 -15.60 -1.50 -17.73
C THR A 25 -15.20 -2.57 -16.72
N ILE A 26 -14.24 -3.43 -17.08
CA ILE A 26 -13.76 -4.53 -16.22
C ILE A 26 -12.45 -4.14 -15.54
N ARG A 27 -11.54 -3.52 -16.30
CA ARG A 27 -10.27 -3.00 -15.79
C ARG A 27 -10.45 -1.56 -15.32
N ARG A 28 -9.43 -1.03 -14.65
CA ARG A 28 -9.41 0.38 -14.28
C ARG A 28 -9.20 1.23 -15.52
N ASP A 29 -9.82 2.40 -15.51
CA ASP A 29 -9.56 3.44 -16.48
C ASP A 29 -8.08 3.83 -16.48
N LYS A 30 -7.48 3.85 -17.67
CA LYS A 30 -6.11 4.29 -17.85
C LYS A 30 -6.12 5.79 -18.03
N CYS A 31 -5.32 6.47 -17.22
CA CYS A 31 -5.18 7.91 -17.29
C CYS A 31 -3.71 8.29 -17.52
N LYS A 32 -3.49 9.52 -17.97
CA LYS A 32 -2.16 10.10 -18.21
C LYS A 32 -1.94 11.32 -17.32
N CYS A 33 -0.75 11.43 -16.75
CA CYS A 33 -0.35 12.62 -16.01
C CYS A 33 -0.09 13.79 -16.98
N PRO A 34 -0.76 14.95 -16.85
CA PRO A 34 -0.55 16.09 -17.74
C PRO A 34 0.77 16.85 -17.48
N LYS A 35 1.58 16.41 -16.53
CA LYS A 35 2.84 17.06 -16.12
C LYS A 35 4.08 16.28 -16.54
N CYS A 36 4.05 14.96 -16.37
CA CYS A 36 5.19 14.08 -16.69
C CYS A 36 4.84 13.00 -17.71
N ASP A 37 3.64 13.03 -18.29
CA ASP A 37 3.17 12.13 -19.33
C ASP A 37 3.11 10.63 -18.99
N GLU A 38 3.42 10.25 -17.75
CA GLU A 38 3.34 8.87 -17.28
C GLU A 38 1.91 8.35 -17.20
N GLU A 39 1.76 7.04 -17.45
CA GLU A 39 0.51 6.31 -17.29
C GLU A 39 0.22 6.05 -15.81
N ILE A 40 -1.01 6.38 -15.41
CA ILE A 40 -1.45 6.34 -14.01
C ILE A 40 -2.88 5.81 -13.91
N TYR A 41 -3.17 5.18 -12.77
CA TYR A 41 -4.47 4.62 -12.46
C TYR A 41 -4.99 5.14 -11.14
N LEU A 42 -6.30 5.17 -10.95
CA LEU A 42 -6.88 5.48 -9.65
C LEU A 42 -6.44 4.45 -8.60
N CYS A 43 -6.02 4.92 -7.41
CA CYS A 43 -5.73 4.06 -6.28
C CYS A 43 -6.97 3.26 -5.88
N ARG A 44 -6.81 1.97 -5.57
CA ARG A 44 -7.91 1.12 -5.08
C ARG A 44 -8.22 1.28 -3.59
N SER A 45 -7.40 2.02 -2.84
CA SER A 45 -7.65 2.20 -1.41
C SER A 45 -8.95 3.00 -1.20
N PRO A 46 -9.90 2.49 -0.40
CA PRO A 46 -11.12 3.23 -0.08
C PRO A 46 -10.79 4.62 0.50
N GLY A 47 -11.49 5.65 0.01
CA GLY A 47 -11.28 7.05 0.43
C GLY A 47 -9.98 7.70 -0.05
N CYS A 48 -9.14 7.00 -0.82
CA CYS A 48 -7.96 7.59 -1.43
C CYS A 48 -8.30 8.18 -2.80
N HIS A 49 -7.81 9.39 -3.07
CA HIS A 49 -8.02 10.09 -4.33
C HIS A 49 -6.73 10.23 -5.16
N ASP A 50 -5.61 9.67 -4.69
CA ASP A 50 -4.32 9.68 -5.37
C ASP A 50 -4.20 8.57 -6.43
N PHE A 51 -3.10 8.58 -7.18
CA PHE A 51 -2.88 7.68 -8.30
C PHE A 51 -1.82 6.61 -8.02
N ALA A 52 -2.06 5.42 -8.55
CA ALA A 52 -1.13 4.31 -8.62
C ALA A 52 -0.35 4.32 -9.94
N LYS A 53 0.85 3.74 -9.95
CA LYS A 53 1.73 3.68 -11.12
C LYS A 53 1.20 2.68 -12.14
N GLY A 54 1.08 3.10 -13.40
CA GLY A 54 1.02 2.16 -14.52
C GLY A 54 2.41 1.67 -14.91
N THR A 55 2.54 0.42 -15.31
CA THR A 55 3.80 -0.09 -15.89
C THR A 55 3.50 -1.01 -17.06
N SER A 56 4.53 -1.32 -17.87
CA SER A 56 4.37 -2.20 -19.04
C SER A 56 4.04 -3.65 -18.69
N VAL A 57 4.34 -4.09 -17.47
CA VAL A 57 4.19 -5.50 -17.03
C VAL A 57 3.08 -5.66 -16.01
N TYR A 58 2.92 -4.70 -15.09
CA TYR A 58 1.95 -4.77 -14.01
C TYR A 58 1.53 -3.38 -13.52
N ASP A 59 0.23 -3.13 -13.48
CA ASP A 59 -0.29 -1.88 -12.92
C ASP A 59 -0.41 -1.99 -11.40
N HIS A 60 0.25 -1.08 -10.68
CA HIS A 60 0.19 -1.08 -9.22
C HIS A 60 -1.24 -0.85 -8.74
N GLU A 61 -1.65 -1.60 -7.71
CA GLU A 61 -3.02 -1.50 -7.21
C GLU A 61 -3.24 -0.30 -6.28
N LEU A 62 -2.19 0.10 -5.59
CA LEU A 62 -2.20 1.17 -4.60
C LEU A 62 -1.22 2.27 -5.00
N CYS A 63 -1.53 3.50 -4.61
CA CYS A 63 -0.56 4.58 -4.65
C CYS A 63 0.57 4.33 -3.63
N PRO A 64 1.72 5.03 -3.74
CA PRO A 64 2.83 4.84 -2.81
C PRO A 64 2.44 5.01 -1.33
N SER A 65 1.69 6.06 -0.98
CA SER A 65 1.28 6.32 0.41
C SER A 65 0.38 5.23 1.00
N CYS A 66 -0.56 4.69 0.22
CA CYS A 66 -1.39 3.57 0.66
C CYS A 66 -0.59 2.27 0.78
N THR A 67 0.38 2.06 -0.12
CA THR A 67 1.29 0.90 -0.04
C THR A 67 2.13 0.94 1.24
N ASP A 68 2.70 2.10 1.56
CA ASP A 68 3.51 2.31 2.77
C ASP A 68 2.68 2.13 4.04
N SER A 69 1.42 2.58 4.03
CA SER A 69 0.50 2.43 5.15
C SER A 69 0.20 0.96 5.45
N VAL A 70 -0.03 0.14 4.42
CA VAL A 70 -0.24 -1.31 4.57
C VAL A 70 1.01 -2.01 5.10
N SER A 71 2.18 -1.67 4.56
CA SER A 71 3.47 -2.20 5.04
C SER A 71 3.70 -1.88 6.52
N SER A 72 3.38 -0.65 6.93
CA SER A 72 3.53 -0.20 8.31
C SER A 72 2.59 -0.95 9.26
N ALA A 73 1.33 -1.12 8.89
CA ALA A 73 0.35 -1.86 9.70
C ALA A 73 0.74 -3.34 9.85
N ALA A 74 1.21 -4.00 8.78
CA ALA A 74 1.69 -5.37 8.85
C ALA A 74 2.91 -5.53 9.77
N GLY A 75 3.83 -4.57 9.74
CA GLY A 75 5.01 -4.55 10.62
C GLY A 75 4.66 -4.45 12.10
N GLU A 76 3.69 -3.61 12.46
CA GLU A 76 3.26 -3.45 13.85
C GLU A 76 2.55 -4.71 14.39
N VAL A 77 1.72 -5.37 13.58
CA VAL A 77 1.09 -6.66 13.94
C VAL A 77 2.15 -7.75 14.11
N GLY A 78 3.15 -7.81 13.23
CA GLY A 78 4.26 -8.77 13.34
C GLY A 78 5.07 -8.58 14.62
N LYS A 79 5.37 -7.32 14.99
CA LYS A 79 6.05 -7.00 16.26
C LYS A 79 5.22 -7.38 17.49
N ALA A 80 3.90 -7.17 17.44
CA ALA A 80 3.01 -7.55 18.54
C ALA A 80 2.98 -9.08 18.73
N ALA A 81 2.83 -9.84 17.65
CA ALA A 81 2.87 -11.31 17.69
C ALA A 81 4.21 -11.85 18.21
N LEU A 82 5.33 -11.25 17.79
CA LEU A 82 6.67 -11.63 18.25
C LEU A 82 6.87 -11.36 19.75
N LYS A 83 6.39 -10.23 20.27
CA LYS A 83 6.47 -9.90 21.70
C LYS A 83 5.67 -10.87 22.58
N VAL A 84 4.46 -11.24 22.15
CA VAL A 84 3.64 -12.22 22.87
C VAL A 84 4.28 -13.61 22.81
N GLY A 85 4.75 -14.04 21.63
CA GLY A 85 5.42 -15.33 21.47
C GLY A 85 6.71 -15.44 22.30
N GLY A 86 7.52 -14.39 22.33
CA GLY A 86 8.75 -14.33 23.13
C GLY A 86 8.49 -14.38 24.63
N ALA A 87 7.46 -13.68 25.14
CA ALA A 87 7.10 -13.71 26.56
C ALA A 87 6.65 -15.10 27.01
N VAL A 88 5.86 -15.81 26.18
CA VAL A 88 5.39 -17.18 26.48
C VAL A 88 6.56 -18.17 26.47
N LEU A 89 7.44 -18.11 25.48
CA LEU A 89 8.65 -18.96 25.41
C LEU A 89 9.58 -18.75 26.62
N THR A 90 9.79 -17.50 27.01
CA THR A 90 10.64 -17.18 28.16
C THR A 90 10.02 -17.67 29.47
N ALA A 91 8.71 -17.50 29.66
CA ALA A 91 8.01 -18.00 30.83
C ALA A 91 8.04 -19.54 30.92
N VAL A 92 7.88 -20.24 29.79
CA VAL A 92 7.97 -21.71 29.73
C VAL A 92 9.39 -22.19 30.04
N LEU A 93 10.42 -21.53 29.51
CA LEU A 93 11.81 -21.88 29.79
C LEU A 93 12.19 -21.62 31.26
N VAL A 94 11.75 -20.50 31.84
CA VAL A 94 11.98 -20.18 33.26
C VAL A 94 11.25 -21.15 34.18
N ALA A 95 10.02 -21.53 33.84
CA ALA A 95 9.26 -22.54 34.59
C ALA A 95 9.91 -23.92 34.49
N ALA A 96 10.42 -24.30 33.31
CA ALA A 96 11.12 -25.58 33.11
C ALA A 96 12.48 -25.63 33.83
N ALA A 97 13.23 -24.53 33.85
CA ALA A 97 14.50 -24.43 34.57
C ALA A 97 14.32 -24.48 36.10
N SER A 98 13.29 -23.82 36.63
CA SER A 98 12.99 -23.83 38.07
C SER A 98 12.58 -25.21 38.60
N LYS A 99 12.04 -26.07 37.74
CA LYS A 99 11.61 -27.44 38.09
C LYS A 99 12.78 -28.45 38.15
N LYS A 100 13.95 -28.10 37.62
CA LYS A 100 15.16 -28.94 37.62
C LYS A 100 16.07 -28.74 38.84
N ASN A 101 15.84 -27.69 39.64
CA ASN A 101 16.70 -27.28 40.75
C ASN A 101 16.10 -27.56 42.14
N LYS A 102 15.04 -28.37 42.21
CA LYS A 102 14.36 -28.84 43.42
C LYS A 102 14.24 -30.35 43.37
#